data_AF-A0A183BK48-F1
#
_entry.id   AF-A0A183BK48-F1
#
_cell.length_a   1.000
_cell.length_b   1.000
_cell.length_c   1.000
_cell.angle_alpha   90.00
_cell.angle_beta   90.00
_cell.angle_gamma   90.00
#
_symmetry.space_group_name_H-M   'P 1'
#
loop_
_entity.id
_entity.type
_entity.pdbx_description
1 polymer ?
#
loop_
_entity_poly.entity_id
_entity_poly.type
_entity_poly.pdbx_seq_one_letter_code
_entity_poly.pdbx_strand_id
1 'polypeptide(L)'
;MEYTRLVFMSPIGEEDNPSFNFGDLSVSDGVAEKSLTTMGLNENEATNSQQQRRVLMDPRIEPTLLEELEKTGDSYSEQPSQFFQQLNEKQPFVGHQETKLHSFELLQQLDEKQQLVGHMEKKLHAYEAERGENNRQKVEFFQQLNEKQPFVGHQETKLHSFELLQQLDEKQQLVGHMEKKLHAYEAERGENNRQKAELLQQLDEKQQLVAHMEKKLHAYEAERGENDRQKAELLTQLDEKQQLVAHMEKHLHAYEAERGENDRQKTQLLQHLDEKQQLVGHMEKKLHAYEAEKEQNDRQKTQLLTQLDEKQKLVAHMEKKLHAHEAERGENDRQKAELIRQLDEKHQFATQLERKLLAMESEIDSFDQVEERMLTENFKLQKELLKLKVRFGLISVDNAFKELGCCDKEVMEEIKTACQ
;
A
#
# COMPACT_ATOMS: atom_id res chain seq x y z
N MET A 1 -10.74 50.36 -8.08
CA MET A 1 -10.34 49.06 -7.49
C MET A 1 -8.99 48.69 -8.08
N GLU A 2 -8.16 47.99 -7.31
CA GLU A 2 -6.71 47.99 -7.52
C GLU A 2 -6.23 46.90 -8.49
N TYR A 3 -5.18 47.20 -9.25
CA TYR A 3 -4.50 46.26 -10.15
C TYR A 3 -3.09 45.97 -9.62
N THR A 4 -2.98 45.04 -8.67
CA THR A 4 -1.69 44.62 -8.10
C THR A 4 -0.97 43.67 -9.06
N ARG A 5 -0.11 44.22 -9.91
CA ARG A 5 0.67 43.48 -10.91
C ARG A 5 1.91 42.84 -10.29
N LEU A 6 1.77 41.65 -9.70
CA LEU A 6 2.91 40.87 -9.19
C LEU A 6 3.78 40.31 -10.33
N VAL A 7 5.09 40.34 -10.11
CA VAL A 7 6.13 39.88 -11.04
C VAL A 7 6.58 38.48 -10.62
N PHE A 8 6.54 37.51 -11.53
CA PHE A 8 7.21 36.23 -11.33
C PHE A 8 8.69 36.36 -11.72
N MET A 9 9.57 36.09 -10.76
CA MET A 9 11.00 35.85 -11.00
C MET A 9 11.25 34.34 -11.02
N SER A 10 11.97 33.85 -12.03
CA SER A 10 12.49 32.49 -12.07
C SER A 10 13.91 32.44 -11.51
N PRO A 11 14.23 31.53 -10.56
CA PRO A 11 15.61 31.23 -10.18
C PRO A 11 16.25 30.20 -11.15
N ILE A 12 17.56 29.97 -10.98
CA ILE A 12 18.44 29.16 -11.83
C ILE A 12 18.92 27.92 -11.06
N GLY A 13 19.31 26.85 -11.79
CA GLY A 13 19.84 25.58 -11.29
C GLY A 13 19.55 24.47 -12.30
N GLU A 14 20.46 23.93 -13.12
CA GLU A 14 21.94 23.83 -13.12
C GLU A 14 22.52 22.65 -12.29
N GLU A 15 23.61 22.09 -12.82
CA GLU A 15 24.47 20.97 -12.39
C GLU A 15 24.02 19.50 -12.60
N ASP A 16 24.80 18.81 -13.44
CA ASP A 16 24.91 17.36 -13.60
C ASP A 16 25.52 16.67 -12.36
N ASN A 17 25.40 15.33 -12.26
CA ASN A 17 26.53 14.40 -12.09
C ASN A 17 26.08 12.92 -12.24
N PRO A 18 27.00 11.94 -12.44
CA PRO A 18 26.72 10.78 -13.28
C PRO A 18 26.35 9.47 -12.56
N SER A 19 25.80 8.54 -13.35
CA SER A 19 25.67 7.12 -13.00
C SER A 19 27.03 6.43 -12.85
N PHE A 20 27.41 6.06 -11.62
CA PHE A 20 28.51 5.12 -11.39
C PHE A 20 27.96 3.70 -11.40
N ASN A 21 28.56 2.82 -12.22
CA ASN A 21 28.05 1.47 -12.46
C ASN A 21 29.12 0.44 -12.06
N PHE A 22 28.76 -0.50 -11.19
CA PHE A 22 29.63 -1.60 -10.78
C PHE A 22 28.84 -2.91 -10.84
N GLY A 23 29.43 -3.92 -11.49
CA GLY A 23 29.12 -5.32 -11.20
C GLY A 23 29.54 -5.69 -9.76
N ASP A 24 29.35 -6.92 -9.31
CA ASP A 24 29.52 -8.12 -10.13
C ASP A 24 28.88 -9.38 -9.48
N LEU A 25 28.98 -10.52 -10.19
CA LEU A 25 28.97 -11.88 -9.65
C LEU A 25 27.79 -12.32 -8.73
N SER A 26 26.73 -12.85 -9.34
CA SER A 26 25.83 -13.82 -8.70
C SER A 26 26.34 -15.26 -8.88
N VAL A 27 26.67 -15.97 -7.80
CA VAL A 27 27.06 -17.40 -7.82
C VAL A 27 26.13 -18.22 -6.92
N SER A 28 25.93 -19.46 -7.34
CA SER A 28 24.89 -20.45 -7.08
C SER A 28 24.66 -20.94 -5.65
N ASP A 29 23.63 -21.80 -5.55
CA ASP A 29 23.37 -22.83 -4.52
C ASP A 29 22.99 -22.37 -3.09
N GLY A 30 22.09 -23.06 -2.39
CA GLY A 30 21.30 -24.24 -2.77
C GLY A 30 20.84 -25.04 -1.54
N VAL A 31 19.75 -25.80 -1.70
CA VAL A 31 19.31 -26.91 -0.82
C VAL A 31 19.08 -26.57 0.68
N ALA A 32 17.82 -26.46 1.07
CA ALA A 32 17.40 -26.62 2.47
C ALA A 32 17.04 -28.08 2.74
N GLU A 33 17.60 -28.71 3.79
CA GLU A 33 17.18 -30.04 4.26
C GLU A 33 17.13 -30.17 5.79
N LYS A 34 16.05 -30.82 6.25
CA LYS A 34 15.96 -31.76 7.39
C LYS A 34 16.47 -31.31 8.77
N SER A 35 15.55 -30.79 9.58
CA SER A 35 15.60 -30.93 11.04
C SER A 35 15.24 -32.37 11.45
N LEU A 36 16.06 -33.07 12.25
CA LEU A 36 15.73 -34.37 12.84
C LEU A 36 16.68 -34.75 13.99
N THR A 37 16.12 -35.19 15.14
CA THR A 37 16.78 -36.02 16.19
C THR A 37 18.02 -35.44 16.93
N THR A 38 18.43 -35.84 18.14
CA THR A 38 17.88 -36.77 19.18
C THR A 38 18.52 -36.51 20.56
N MET A 39 17.94 -37.13 21.60
CA MET A 39 18.59 -37.67 22.81
C MET A 39 19.53 -36.77 23.63
N GLY A 40 19.10 -36.44 24.86
CA GLY A 40 20.01 -36.31 25.99
C GLY A 40 20.12 -37.65 26.74
N LEU A 41 21.33 -38.04 27.13
CA LEU A 41 21.58 -39.18 28.02
C LEU A 41 22.76 -38.87 28.97
N ASN A 42 22.46 -38.95 30.26
CA ASN A 42 23.23 -39.59 31.35
C ASN A 42 24.67 -39.15 31.77
N GLU A 43 24.96 -39.59 33.01
CA GLU A 43 26.27 -39.74 33.69
C GLU A 43 27.03 -38.43 34.03
N ASN A 44 27.47 -38.13 35.26
CA ASN A 44 28.03 -38.85 36.44
C ASN A 44 29.53 -38.52 36.57
N GLU A 45 29.98 -37.97 37.71
CA GLU A 45 30.85 -38.64 38.70
C GLU A 45 31.44 -37.70 39.79
N ALA A 46 31.12 -38.03 41.05
CA ALA A 46 31.97 -38.17 42.26
C ALA A 46 33.14 -37.22 42.68
N THR A 47 33.39 -37.28 44.00
CA THR A 47 34.64 -36.93 44.78
C THR A 47 34.91 -35.46 45.16
N ASN A 48 35.66 -35.11 46.22
CA ASN A 48 35.89 -35.70 47.57
C ASN A 48 36.73 -34.71 48.45
N SER A 49 36.62 -34.78 49.79
CA SER A 49 37.68 -34.57 50.82
C SER A 49 37.56 -33.40 51.84
N GLN A 50 37.51 -33.78 53.13
CA GLN A 50 38.16 -33.11 54.30
C GLN A 50 37.66 -31.69 54.70
N GLN A 51 37.91 -31.14 55.92
CA GLN A 51 38.88 -31.48 56.98
C GLN A 51 38.36 -31.15 58.42
N GLN A 52 39.17 -31.37 59.46
CA GLN A 52 38.82 -31.37 60.90
C GLN A 52 38.85 -29.98 61.58
N ARG A 53 38.31 -29.86 62.82
CA ARG A 53 39.12 -29.60 64.06
C ARG A 53 38.30 -29.26 65.33
N ARG A 54 38.70 -29.88 66.45
CA ARG A 54 38.85 -29.25 67.79
C ARG A 54 39.89 -30.02 68.63
N VAL A 55 40.23 -29.54 69.83
CA VAL A 55 41.32 -30.03 70.71
C VAL A 55 40.96 -29.74 72.19
N LEU A 56 41.91 -29.90 73.13
CA LEU A 56 41.88 -29.63 74.59
C LEU A 56 41.16 -30.72 75.42
N MET A 57 41.61 -31.15 76.61
CA MET A 57 42.76 -30.81 77.49
C MET A 57 43.62 -32.08 77.73
N ASP A 58 44.97 -32.09 77.78
CA ASP A 58 45.98 -31.38 78.60
C ASP A 58 46.34 -32.14 79.92
N PRO A 59 47.61 -32.55 80.15
CA PRO A 59 48.01 -33.42 81.27
C PRO A 59 48.63 -32.66 82.47
N ARG A 60 48.76 -33.33 83.62
CA ARG A 60 49.61 -32.86 84.74
C ARG A 60 50.64 -33.92 85.16
N ILE A 61 51.79 -33.42 85.58
CA ILE A 61 52.94 -34.16 86.10
C ILE A 61 53.25 -33.56 87.48
N GLU A 62 53.44 -34.39 88.52
CA GLU A 62 54.69 -34.45 89.30
C GLU A 62 54.63 -35.53 90.40
N PRO A 63 55.79 -36.03 90.89
CA PRO A 63 55.89 -37.09 91.89
C PRO A 63 56.08 -36.54 93.32
N THR A 64 56.08 -37.42 94.32
CA THR A 64 56.68 -37.13 95.64
C THR A 64 57.23 -38.42 96.25
N LEU A 65 58.28 -38.31 97.07
CA LEU A 65 58.98 -39.40 97.74
C LEU A 65 59.03 -39.16 99.26
N LEU A 66 59.29 -40.25 100.00
CA LEU A 66 59.89 -40.33 101.35
C LEU A 66 59.03 -40.04 102.61
N GLU A 67 59.55 -40.63 103.71
CA GLU A 67 59.26 -40.47 105.17
C GLU A 67 57.84 -40.87 105.63
N GLU A 68 57.63 -41.80 106.57
CA GLU A 68 58.20 -41.97 107.92
C GLU A 68 58.86 -43.36 108.14
N LEU A 69 59.84 -43.66 109.02
CA LEU A 69 60.39 -43.16 110.30
C LEU A 69 59.96 -43.89 111.61
N GLU A 70 60.91 -44.72 112.10
CA GLU A 70 61.47 -44.70 113.46
C GLU A 70 60.91 -45.60 114.61
N LYS A 71 61.78 -45.80 115.62
CA LYS A 71 61.61 -46.34 117.00
C LYS A 71 61.52 -47.87 117.13
N THR A 72 62.21 -48.55 118.06
CA THR A 72 63.20 -48.19 119.13
C THR A 72 64.43 -49.14 119.06
N GLY A 73 65.57 -48.93 119.73
CA GLY A 73 66.00 -47.90 120.70
C GLY A 73 66.55 -48.53 122.00
N ASP A 74 67.85 -48.31 122.26
CA ASP A 74 68.57 -48.39 123.57
C ASP A 74 68.69 -49.80 124.26
N SER A 75 69.65 -50.11 125.16
CA SER A 75 70.71 -49.34 125.84
C SER A 75 71.97 -50.18 126.22
N TYR A 76 73.09 -49.46 126.40
CA TYR A 76 74.28 -49.67 127.26
C TYR A 76 73.98 -50.14 128.73
N SER A 77 74.92 -50.58 129.59
CA SER A 77 76.29 -51.17 129.45
C SER A 77 76.86 -51.64 130.84
N GLU A 78 78.04 -52.30 130.82
CA GLU A 78 79.17 -52.26 131.79
C GLU A 78 79.05 -52.52 133.33
N GLN A 79 79.65 -53.66 133.74
CA GLN A 79 80.70 -53.78 134.81
C GLN A 79 80.34 -53.52 136.32
N PRO A 80 81.29 -53.45 137.30
CA PRO A 80 82.00 -54.63 137.86
C PRO A 80 82.16 -54.71 139.42
N SER A 81 82.86 -55.75 139.89
CA SER A 81 83.77 -55.80 141.08
C SER A 81 83.29 -56.08 142.53
N GLN A 82 83.83 -57.18 143.10
CA GLN A 82 84.44 -57.37 144.45
C GLN A 82 83.62 -57.15 145.76
N PHE A 83 83.71 -58.09 146.75
CA PHE A 83 84.43 -57.93 148.05
C PHE A 83 84.29 -59.14 149.05
N PHE A 84 85.43 -59.70 149.49
CA PHE A 84 85.87 -60.14 150.85
C PHE A 84 84.98 -60.85 151.94
N GLN A 85 85.50 -62.01 152.45
CA GLN A 85 85.75 -62.40 153.89
C GLN A 85 84.60 -62.54 154.96
N GLN A 86 84.62 -63.41 156.01
CA GLN A 86 85.45 -64.59 156.43
C GLN A 86 84.87 -65.38 157.67
N LEU A 87 85.43 -66.59 157.96
CA LEU A 87 85.62 -67.31 159.28
C LEU A 87 84.60 -68.33 159.89
N ASN A 88 85.16 -69.53 160.22
CA ASN A 88 84.95 -70.48 161.36
C ASN A 88 83.60 -71.26 161.58
N GLU A 89 83.56 -72.49 162.13
CA GLU A 89 84.58 -73.37 162.78
C GLU A 89 84.27 -74.91 162.84
N LYS A 90 85.31 -75.74 163.13
CA LYS A 90 85.37 -77.15 163.65
C LYS A 90 85.47 -78.36 162.67
N GLN A 91 85.81 -79.54 163.21
CA GLN A 91 86.86 -80.51 162.74
C GLN A 91 86.48 -82.02 162.92
N PRO A 92 87.29 -83.07 162.56
CA PRO A 92 88.70 -83.20 162.06
C PRO A 92 88.80 -84.04 160.73
N PHE A 93 89.76 -84.90 160.26
CA PHE A 93 91.15 -85.48 160.46
C PHE A 93 91.44 -86.40 159.18
N VAL A 94 92.56 -87.03 158.71
CA VAL A 94 94.07 -87.08 158.69
C VAL A 94 94.48 -88.04 157.49
N GLY A 95 95.70 -88.29 156.99
CA GLY A 95 97.10 -87.80 157.19
C GLY A 95 98.19 -88.83 156.72
N HIS A 96 99.43 -88.37 156.41
CA HIS A 96 100.70 -89.17 156.22
C HIS A 96 100.84 -90.07 154.93
N GLN A 97 101.99 -90.59 154.42
CA GLN A 97 103.46 -90.44 154.69
C GLN A 97 104.38 -90.95 153.52
N GLU A 98 105.66 -90.48 153.43
CA GLU A 98 106.80 -91.02 152.61
C GLU A 98 106.54 -91.08 151.05
N THR A 99 107.44 -91.47 150.12
CA THR A 99 108.75 -92.15 150.19
C THR A 99 109.86 -91.57 149.27
N LYS A 100 111.12 -91.92 149.56
CA LYS A 100 112.44 -91.49 149.05
C LYS A 100 112.87 -91.83 147.59
N LEU A 101 113.93 -91.09 147.15
CA LEU A 101 115.17 -91.56 146.47
C LEU A 101 115.40 -91.44 144.93
N HIS A 102 115.01 -90.35 144.25
CA HIS A 102 115.41 -90.13 142.82
C HIS A 102 115.54 -88.67 142.31
N SER A 103 115.78 -87.68 143.17
CA SER A 103 115.41 -86.27 142.87
C SER A 103 116.50 -85.30 142.35
N PHE A 104 117.78 -85.67 142.26
CA PHE A 104 118.84 -84.68 141.98
C PHE A 104 119.03 -84.35 140.50
N GLU A 105 118.90 -85.34 139.61
CA GLU A 105 119.09 -85.18 138.15
C GLU A 105 117.96 -84.33 137.51
N LEU A 106 116.80 -84.24 138.18
CA LEU A 106 115.68 -83.36 137.82
C LEU A 106 116.01 -81.86 138.01
N LEU A 107 116.95 -81.49 138.88
CA LEU A 107 117.28 -80.07 139.12
C LEU A 107 118.00 -79.44 137.93
N GLN A 108 118.85 -80.19 137.23
CA GLN A 108 119.54 -79.70 136.04
C GLN A 108 118.58 -79.50 134.85
N GLN A 109 117.58 -80.38 134.70
CA GLN A 109 116.53 -80.23 133.68
C GLN A 109 115.50 -79.12 134.00
N LEU A 110 115.49 -78.58 135.22
CA LEU A 110 114.60 -77.49 135.60
C LEU A 110 115.14 -76.13 135.14
N ASP A 111 116.44 -75.87 135.32
CA ASP A 111 117.07 -74.59 134.98
C ASP A 111 117.03 -74.33 133.46
N GLU A 112 117.35 -75.34 132.64
CA GLU A 112 117.23 -75.24 131.16
C GLU A 112 115.78 -74.92 130.72
N LYS A 113 114.78 -75.46 131.42
CA LYS A 113 113.36 -75.13 131.16
C LYS A 113 112.99 -73.72 131.59
N GLN A 114 113.55 -73.22 132.70
CA GLN A 114 113.31 -71.84 133.13
C GLN A 114 113.92 -70.83 132.16
N GLN A 115 115.09 -71.10 131.60
CA GLN A 115 115.68 -70.28 130.53
C GLN A 115 114.85 -70.32 129.24
N LEU A 116 114.27 -71.48 128.87
CA LEU A 116 113.38 -71.60 127.71
C LEU A 116 112.07 -70.80 127.90
N VAL A 117 111.48 -70.82 129.10
CA VAL A 117 110.27 -70.02 129.45
C VAL A 117 110.56 -68.53 129.30
N GLY A 118 111.67 -68.03 129.86
CA GLY A 118 112.07 -66.62 129.72
C GLY A 118 112.33 -66.17 128.28
N HIS A 119 112.66 -67.10 127.37
CA HIS A 119 112.72 -66.81 125.93
C HIS A 119 111.33 -66.75 125.27
N MET A 120 110.38 -67.58 125.70
CA MET A 120 109.01 -67.55 125.19
C MET A 120 108.25 -66.28 125.64
N GLU A 121 108.43 -65.85 126.89
CA GLU A 121 107.85 -64.60 127.42
C GLU A 121 108.30 -63.38 126.60
N LYS A 122 109.59 -63.30 126.25
CA LYS A 122 110.12 -62.25 125.36
C LYS A 122 109.53 -62.28 123.94
N LYS A 123 109.15 -63.45 123.42
CA LYS A 123 108.46 -63.56 122.11
C LYS A 123 106.99 -63.14 122.20
N LEU A 124 106.33 -63.36 123.35
CA LEU A 124 104.94 -62.94 123.58
C LEU A 124 104.80 -61.41 123.52
N HIS A 125 105.61 -60.67 124.27
CA HIS A 125 105.56 -59.20 124.25
C HIS A 125 105.91 -58.57 122.88
N ALA A 126 106.77 -59.21 122.09
CA ALA A 126 107.03 -58.77 120.71
C ALA A 126 105.76 -58.89 119.82
N TYR A 127 105.01 -59.98 119.97
CA TYR A 127 103.78 -60.23 119.21
C TYR A 127 102.62 -59.32 119.66
N GLU A 128 102.58 -58.95 120.94
CA GLU A 128 101.63 -57.97 121.47
C GLU A 128 101.88 -56.55 120.94
N ALA A 129 103.15 -56.16 120.77
CA ALA A 129 103.53 -54.87 120.19
C ALA A 129 103.10 -54.74 118.72
N GLU A 130 103.41 -55.71 117.87
CA GLU A 130 102.97 -55.72 116.45
C GLU A 130 101.44 -55.67 116.32
N ARG A 131 100.71 -56.35 117.22
CA ARG A 131 99.25 -56.31 117.26
C ARG A 131 98.69 -54.92 117.65
N GLY A 132 99.40 -54.18 118.50
CA GLY A 132 99.08 -52.80 118.82
C GLY A 132 99.24 -51.86 117.61
N GLU A 133 100.37 -51.96 116.91
CA GLU A 133 100.68 -51.15 115.73
C GLU A 133 99.68 -51.40 114.58
N ASN A 134 99.32 -52.67 114.32
CA ASN A 134 98.34 -53.04 113.29
C ASN A 134 96.94 -52.47 113.57
N ASN A 135 96.53 -52.40 114.85
CA ASN A 135 95.26 -51.80 115.23
C ASN A 135 95.25 -50.28 115.06
N ARG A 136 96.37 -49.58 115.32
CA ARG A 136 96.49 -48.13 115.02
C ARG A 136 96.27 -47.84 113.54
N GLN A 137 97.00 -48.55 112.66
CA GLN A 137 96.91 -48.35 111.21
C GLN A 137 95.48 -48.58 110.67
N LYS A 138 94.72 -49.51 111.25
CA LYS A 138 93.31 -49.71 110.90
C LYS A 138 92.42 -48.54 111.29
N VAL A 139 92.61 -47.97 112.49
CA VAL A 139 91.84 -46.78 112.93
C VAL A 139 92.10 -45.60 112.02
N GLU A 140 93.37 -45.33 111.69
CA GLU A 140 93.75 -44.24 110.77
C GLU A 140 93.17 -44.44 109.36
N PHE A 141 93.16 -45.68 108.84
CA PHE A 141 92.56 -45.98 107.52
C PHE A 141 91.05 -45.76 107.49
N PHE A 142 90.31 -46.18 108.53
CA PHE A 142 88.87 -45.93 108.62
C PHE A 142 88.55 -44.43 108.80
N GLN A 143 89.40 -43.68 109.51
CA GLN A 143 89.23 -42.23 109.67
C GLN A 143 89.40 -41.50 108.34
N GLN A 144 90.41 -41.85 107.54
CA GLN A 144 90.62 -41.28 106.19
C GLN A 144 89.50 -41.60 105.18
N LEU A 145 88.78 -42.72 105.35
CA LEU A 145 87.61 -43.04 104.52
C LEU A 145 86.41 -42.14 104.89
N ASN A 146 86.18 -41.93 106.18
CA ASN A 146 85.03 -41.17 106.68
C ASN A 146 85.10 -39.68 106.30
N GLU A 147 86.31 -39.10 106.24
CA GLU A 147 86.52 -37.72 105.78
C GLU A 147 86.29 -37.53 104.27
N LYS A 148 86.41 -38.59 103.45
CA LYS A 148 86.33 -38.51 101.98
C LYS A 148 84.94 -38.79 101.40
N GLN A 149 84.11 -39.60 102.08
CA GLN A 149 82.72 -39.83 101.64
C GLN A 149 81.88 -38.55 101.44
N PRO A 150 81.85 -37.56 102.36
CA PRO A 150 81.01 -36.38 102.17
C PRO A 150 81.46 -35.50 101.01
N PHE A 151 82.73 -35.57 100.58
CA PHE A 151 83.24 -34.73 99.49
C PHE A 151 82.78 -35.20 98.10
N VAL A 152 82.76 -36.51 97.85
CA VAL A 152 82.38 -37.08 96.54
C VAL A 152 80.88 -36.86 96.26
N GLY A 153 80.01 -37.23 97.21
CA GLY A 153 78.55 -37.06 97.06
C GLY A 153 78.13 -35.60 96.90
N HIS A 154 78.88 -34.64 97.47
CA HIS A 154 78.64 -33.21 97.27
C HIS A 154 79.10 -32.67 95.91
N GLN A 155 79.97 -33.38 95.17
CA GLN A 155 80.30 -33.02 93.79
C GLN A 155 79.31 -33.63 92.80
N GLU A 156 78.93 -34.89 92.99
CA GLU A 156 77.95 -35.58 92.13
C GLU A 156 76.57 -34.91 92.19
N THR A 157 76.07 -34.57 93.40
CA THR A 157 74.80 -33.83 93.53
C THR A 157 74.87 -32.42 92.94
N LYS A 158 76.03 -31.75 93.00
CA LYS A 158 76.21 -30.43 92.36
C LYS A 158 76.20 -30.52 90.84
N LEU A 159 76.94 -31.47 90.26
CA LEU A 159 76.94 -31.73 88.82
C LEU A 159 75.52 -32.07 88.33
N HIS A 160 74.82 -32.98 89.01
CA HIS A 160 73.45 -33.34 88.64
C HIS A 160 72.47 -32.17 88.80
N SER A 161 72.61 -31.33 89.83
CA SER A 161 71.79 -30.12 89.99
C SER A 161 72.05 -29.07 88.90
N PHE A 162 73.31 -28.95 88.44
CA PHE A 162 73.69 -28.05 87.36
C PHE A 162 73.15 -28.55 86.01
N GLU A 163 73.24 -29.87 85.76
CA GLU A 163 72.69 -30.53 84.58
C GLU A 163 71.15 -30.45 84.54
N LEU A 164 70.47 -30.59 85.68
CA LEU A 164 69.02 -30.36 85.79
C LEU A 164 68.64 -28.89 85.55
N LEU A 165 69.42 -27.93 86.06
CA LEU A 165 69.22 -26.50 85.79
C LEU A 165 69.46 -26.17 84.31
N GLN A 166 70.48 -26.76 83.67
CA GLN A 166 70.71 -26.62 82.23
C GLN A 166 69.54 -27.22 81.43
N GLN A 167 69.08 -28.42 81.76
CA GLN A 167 67.89 -29.02 81.12
C GLN A 167 66.61 -28.21 81.34
N LEU A 168 66.49 -27.50 82.48
CA LEU A 168 65.37 -26.61 82.75
C LEU A 168 65.44 -25.34 81.89
N ASP A 169 66.62 -24.72 81.78
CA ASP A 169 66.83 -23.55 80.92
C ASP A 169 66.67 -23.91 79.43
N GLU A 170 67.21 -25.04 78.97
CA GLU A 170 66.98 -25.57 77.61
C GLU A 170 65.49 -25.80 77.32
N LYS A 171 64.73 -26.33 78.29
CA LYS A 171 63.26 -26.48 78.18
C LYS A 171 62.55 -25.13 78.18
N GLN A 172 62.98 -24.15 78.98
CA GLN A 172 62.40 -22.80 79.02
C GLN A 172 62.70 -22.03 77.73
N GLN A 173 63.91 -22.14 77.17
CA GLN A 173 64.27 -21.62 75.85
C GLN A 173 63.44 -22.29 74.75
N LEU A 174 63.23 -23.61 74.82
CA LEU A 174 62.39 -24.35 73.87
C LEU A 174 60.92 -23.92 73.97
N VAL A 175 60.37 -23.76 75.17
CA VAL A 175 59.01 -23.22 75.40
C VAL A 175 58.90 -21.82 74.83
N GLY A 176 59.80 -20.89 75.19
CA GLY A 176 59.78 -19.52 74.66
C GLY A 176 59.97 -19.44 73.14
N HIS A 177 60.63 -20.41 72.52
CA HIS A 177 60.72 -20.55 71.06
C HIS A 177 59.43 -21.12 70.44
N MET A 178 58.76 -22.07 71.12
CA MET A 178 57.45 -22.57 70.71
C MET A 178 56.35 -21.50 70.87
N GLU A 179 56.35 -20.71 71.94
CA GLU A 179 55.45 -19.57 72.16
C GLU A 179 55.63 -18.50 71.08
N LYS A 180 56.88 -18.12 70.75
CA LYS A 180 57.18 -17.21 69.64
C LYS A 180 56.66 -17.74 68.31
N LYS A 181 56.79 -19.05 68.03
CA LYS A 181 56.21 -19.67 66.83
C LYS A 181 54.68 -19.69 66.86
N LEU A 182 54.08 -19.95 68.02
CA LEU A 182 52.63 -20.01 68.19
C LEU A 182 52.01 -18.63 67.96
N HIS A 183 52.57 -17.57 68.56
CA HIS A 183 52.16 -16.19 68.27
C HIS A 183 52.44 -15.76 66.82
N ALA A 184 53.51 -16.23 66.18
CA ALA A 184 53.74 -15.98 64.76
C ALA A 184 52.64 -16.62 63.89
N TYR A 185 52.27 -17.88 64.17
CA TYR A 185 51.15 -18.54 63.50
C TYR A 185 49.79 -17.90 63.81
N GLU A 186 49.58 -17.37 65.02
CA GLU A 186 48.36 -16.63 65.36
C GLU A 186 48.27 -15.29 64.61
N ALA A 187 49.39 -14.57 64.47
CA ALA A 187 49.48 -13.35 63.68
C ALA A 187 49.26 -13.62 62.18
N GLU A 188 49.95 -14.62 61.62
CA GLU A 188 49.77 -15.08 60.23
C GLU A 188 48.33 -15.52 59.96
N ARG A 189 47.70 -16.24 60.89
CA ARG A 189 46.30 -16.66 60.80
C ARG A 189 45.34 -15.47 60.93
N GLY A 190 45.62 -14.51 61.80
CA GLY A 190 44.86 -13.27 61.93
C GLY A 190 44.88 -12.45 60.64
N GLU A 191 46.05 -12.38 60.01
CA GLU A 191 46.26 -11.66 58.75
C GLU A 191 45.61 -12.37 57.55
N ASN A 192 45.77 -13.70 57.43
CA ASN A 192 45.03 -14.51 56.45
C ASN A 192 43.50 -14.36 56.61
N ASN A 193 42.99 -14.26 57.85
CA ASN A 193 41.57 -14.03 58.11
C ASN A 193 41.11 -12.64 57.64
N ARG A 194 41.93 -11.59 57.80
CA ARG A 194 41.64 -10.24 57.27
C ARG A 194 41.60 -10.25 55.75
N GLN A 195 42.65 -10.76 55.11
CA GLN A 195 42.75 -10.83 53.65
C GLN A 195 41.61 -11.64 53.05
N LYS A 196 41.18 -12.74 53.72
CA LYS A 196 39.98 -13.48 53.34
C LYS A 196 38.69 -12.66 53.49
N ALA A 197 38.55 -11.85 54.54
CA ALA A 197 37.39 -10.98 54.72
C ALA A 197 37.33 -9.88 53.67
N GLU A 198 38.47 -9.24 53.36
CA GLU A 198 38.60 -8.24 52.29
C GLU A 198 38.29 -8.82 50.91
N LEU A 199 38.79 -10.03 50.60
CA LEU A 199 38.48 -10.73 49.35
C LEU A 199 37.00 -11.12 49.25
N LEU A 200 36.35 -11.48 50.37
CA LEU A 200 34.90 -11.75 50.40
C LEU A 200 34.08 -10.46 50.20
N GLN A 201 34.49 -9.33 50.79
CA GLN A 201 33.86 -8.04 50.56
C GLN A 201 34.00 -7.61 49.09
N GLN A 202 35.22 -7.68 48.52
CA GLN A 202 35.46 -7.37 47.10
C GLN A 202 34.70 -8.31 46.15
N LEU A 203 34.41 -9.55 46.55
CA LEU A 203 33.59 -10.48 45.78
C LEU A 203 32.11 -10.05 45.81
N ASP A 204 31.57 -9.69 46.97
CA ASP A 204 30.20 -9.22 47.11
C ASP A 204 29.98 -7.88 46.37
N GLU A 205 30.89 -6.92 46.50
CA GLU A 205 30.89 -5.67 45.74
C GLU A 205 30.88 -5.90 44.21
N LYS A 206 31.66 -6.88 43.73
CA LYS A 206 31.67 -7.29 42.31
C LYS A 206 30.36 -7.98 41.90
N GLN A 207 29.79 -8.82 42.75
CA GLN A 207 28.50 -9.47 42.50
C GLN A 207 27.35 -8.45 42.43
N GLN A 208 27.33 -7.48 43.35
CA GLN A 208 26.38 -6.35 43.30
C GLN A 208 26.55 -5.51 42.03
N LEU A 209 27.79 -5.24 41.61
CA LEU A 209 28.07 -4.49 40.37
C LEU A 209 27.59 -5.25 39.12
N VAL A 210 27.84 -6.56 39.04
CA VAL A 210 27.36 -7.42 37.95
C VAL A 210 25.83 -7.42 37.90
N ALA A 211 25.16 -7.69 39.03
CA ALA A 211 23.69 -7.69 39.10
C ALA A 211 23.06 -6.32 38.76
N HIS A 212 23.78 -5.21 38.94
CA HIS A 212 23.37 -3.88 38.49
C HIS A 212 23.62 -3.66 36.98
N MET A 213 24.71 -4.20 36.42
CA MET A 213 24.97 -4.17 34.97
C MET A 213 23.96 -5.03 34.20
N GLU A 214 23.64 -6.24 34.69
CA GLU A 214 22.61 -7.13 34.11
C GLU A 214 21.23 -6.46 34.06
N LYS A 215 20.82 -5.80 35.15
CA LYS A 215 19.57 -5.02 35.19
C LYS A 215 19.56 -3.87 34.18
N LYS A 216 20.71 -3.24 33.91
CA LYS A 216 20.82 -2.20 32.88
C LYS A 216 20.80 -2.79 31.46
N LEU A 217 21.45 -3.93 31.23
CA LEU A 217 21.39 -4.63 29.94
C LEU A 217 19.95 -5.01 29.60
N HIS A 218 19.23 -5.67 30.51
CA HIS A 218 17.80 -6.00 30.29
C HIS A 218 16.91 -4.77 30.10
N ALA A 219 17.20 -3.64 30.74
CA ALA A 219 16.49 -2.38 30.50
C ALA A 219 16.73 -1.86 29.07
N TYR A 220 17.98 -1.85 28.59
CA TYR A 220 18.31 -1.46 27.22
C TYR A 220 17.80 -2.46 26.16
N GLU A 221 17.76 -3.76 26.47
CA GLU A 221 17.16 -4.78 25.61
C GLU A 221 15.65 -4.59 25.46
N ALA A 222 14.96 -4.27 26.56
CA ALA A 222 13.53 -3.95 26.54
C ALA A 222 13.25 -2.64 25.80
N GLU A 223 14.02 -1.58 26.05
CA GLU A 223 13.92 -0.29 25.34
C GLU A 223 14.19 -0.46 23.84
N ARG A 224 15.20 -1.25 23.47
CA ARG A 224 15.49 -1.58 22.07
C ARG A 224 14.34 -2.35 21.42
N GLY A 225 13.84 -3.41 22.08
CA GLY A 225 12.73 -4.19 21.57
C GLY A 225 11.44 -3.37 21.38
N GLU A 226 11.25 -2.35 22.21
CA GLU A 226 10.13 -1.42 22.08
C GLU A 226 10.34 -0.39 20.94
N ASN A 227 11.55 0.15 20.77
CA ASN A 227 11.89 0.97 19.60
C ASN A 227 11.75 0.17 18.28
N ASP A 228 12.15 -1.11 18.26
CA ASP A 228 12.01 -1.98 17.09
C ASP A 228 10.51 -2.27 16.78
N ARG A 229 9.63 -2.37 17.79
CA ARG A 229 8.16 -2.41 17.59
C ARG A 229 7.61 -1.12 17.02
N GLN A 230 7.92 0.02 17.62
CA GLN A 230 7.42 1.33 17.17
C GLN A 230 7.86 1.64 15.74
N LYS A 231 9.10 1.26 15.37
CA LYS A 231 9.58 1.31 14.00
C LYS A 231 8.79 0.41 13.05
N ALA A 232 8.44 -0.81 13.45
CA ALA A 232 7.61 -1.71 12.64
C ALA A 232 6.19 -1.15 12.45
N GLU A 233 5.58 -0.61 13.50
CA GLU A 233 4.25 0.02 13.43
C GLU A 233 4.25 1.25 12.50
N LEU A 234 5.27 2.12 12.61
CA LEU A 234 5.43 3.27 11.71
C LEU A 234 5.62 2.87 10.24
N LEU A 235 6.26 1.73 9.96
CA LEU A 235 6.38 1.18 8.61
C LEU A 235 5.02 0.66 8.09
N THR A 236 4.24 -0.03 8.92
CA THR A 236 2.86 -0.44 8.57
C THR A 236 1.98 0.79 8.28
N GLN A 237 1.99 1.81 9.15
CA GLN A 237 1.25 3.05 8.96
C GLN A 237 1.72 3.85 7.73
N LEU A 238 2.94 3.65 7.24
CA LEU A 238 3.44 4.26 6.01
C LEU A 238 2.92 3.52 4.77
N ASP A 239 2.95 2.18 4.78
CA ASP A 239 2.41 1.35 3.72
C ASP A 239 0.89 1.55 3.55
N GLU A 240 0.13 1.56 4.64
CA GLU A 240 -1.31 1.88 4.64
C GLU A 240 -1.61 3.24 3.97
N LYS A 241 -0.78 4.26 4.24
CA LYS A 241 -0.92 5.59 3.62
C LYS A 241 -0.52 5.58 2.15
N GLN A 242 0.48 4.80 1.74
CA GLN A 242 0.86 4.63 0.33
C GLN A 242 -0.24 3.90 -0.45
N GLN A 243 -0.83 2.85 0.12
CA GLN A 243 -2.00 2.16 -0.45
C GLN A 243 -3.21 3.11 -0.59
N LEU A 244 -3.48 3.95 0.42
CA LEU A 244 -4.56 4.95 0.36
C LEU A 244 -4.32 6.00 -0.74
N VAL A 245 -3.08 6.49 -0.90
CA VAL A 245 -2.73 7.43 -1.98
C VAL A 245 -2.96 6.79 -3.34
N ALA A 246 -2.44 5.59 -3.59
CA ALA A 246 -2.64 4.88 -4.85
C ALA A 246 -4.13 4.59 -5.15
N HIS A 247 -4.93 4.33 -4.12
CA HIS A 247 -6.38 4.20 -4.23
C HIS A 247 -7.06 5.52 -4.62
N MET A 248 -6.64 6.64 -4.03
CA MET A 248 -7.16 7.98 -4.37
C MET A 248 -6.76 8.41 -5.79
N GLU A 249 -5.52 8.17 -6.21
CA GLU A 249 -5.04 8.45 -7.58
C GLU A 249 -5.84 7.68 -8.63
N LYS A 250 -6.11 6.39 -8.37
CA LYS A 250 -6.98 5.57 -9.24
C LYS A 250 -8.41 6.13 -9.34
N HIS A 251 -8.96 6.65 -8.25
CA HIS A 251 -10.28 7.31 -8.26
C HIS A 251 -10.26 8.65 -9.00
N LEU A 252 -9.19 9.45 -8.87
CA LEU A 252 -9.02 10.70 -9.60
C LEU A 252 -8.97 10.44 -11.12
N HIS A 253 -8.16 9.49 -11.59
CA HIS A 253 -8.09 9.15 -13.01
C HIS A 253 -9.42 8.59 -13.57
N ALA A 254 -10.18 7.83 -12.77
CA ALA A 254 -11.52 7.40 -13.16
C ALA A 254 -12.47 8.60 -13.35
N TYR A 255 -12.47 9.55 -12.41
CA TYR A 255 -13.27 10.77 -12.48
C TYR A 255 -12.87 11.69 -13.64
N GLU A 256 -11.57 11.80 -13.93
CA GLU A 256 -11.05 12.53 -15.09
C GLU A 256 -11.49 11.90 -16.42
N ALA A 257 -11.50 10.56 -16.50
CA ALA A 257 -11.98 9.83 -17.68
C ALA A 257 -13.50 10.00 -17.90
N GLU A 258 -14.32 9.88 -16.84
CA GLU A 258 -15.76 10.13 -16.89
C GLU A 258 -16.07 11.58 -17.29
N ARG A 259 -15.36 12.55 -16.73
CA ARG A 259 -15.48 13.97 -17.09
C ARG A 259 -15.14 14.20 -18.55
N GLY A 260 -14.02 13.65 -19.03
CA GLY A 260 -13.61 13.76 -20.43
C GLY A 260 -14.60 13.14 -21.41
N GLU A 261 -15.30 12.08 -21.00
CA GLU A 261 -16.38 11.48 -21.79
C GLU A 261 -17.66 12.33 -21.79
N ASN A 262 -18.02 12.92 -20.66
CA ASN A 262 -19.15 13.87 -20.58
C ASN A 262 -18.91 15.10 -21.48
N ASP A 263 -17.69 15.66 -21.49
CA ASP A 263 -17.33 16.77 -22.39
C ASP A 263 -17.38 16.37 -23.89
N ARG A 264 -17.08 15.10 -24.26
CA ARG A 264 -17.30 14.58 -25.63
C ARG A 264 -18.78 14.49 -25.98
N GLN A 265 -19.61 13.90 -25.11
CA GLN A 265 -21.05 13.74 -25.32
C GLN A 265 -21.75 15.10 -25.45
N LYS A 266 -21.38 16.06 -24.61
CA LYS A 266 -21.81 17.46 -24.70
C LYS A 266 -21.44 18.10 -26.04
N THR A 267 -20.24 17.83 -26.55
CA THR A 267 -19.79 18.33 -27.86
C THR A 267 -20.61 17.73 -29.01
N GLN A 268 -20.88 16.42 -28.98
CA GLN A 268 -21.73 15.73 -29.97
C GLN A 268 -23.18 16.26 -29.95
N LEU A 269 -23.75 16.50 -28.76
CA LEU A 269 -25.09 17.08 -28.60
C LEU A 269 -25.19 18.50 -29.17
N LEU A 270 -24.14 19.32 -29.02
CA LEU A 270 -24.08 20.65 -29.61
C LEU A 270 -23.98 20.60 -31.15
N GLN A 271 -23.18 19.68 -31.70
CA GLN A 271 -23.10 19.46 -33.15
C GLN A 271 -24.46 19.04 -33.73
N HIS A 272 -25.13 18.04 -33.12
CA HIS A 272 -26.47 17.60 -33.56
C HIS A 272 -27.57 18.67 -33.39
N LEU A 273 -27.38 19.65 -32.51
CA LEU A 273 -28.28 20.80 -32.39
C LEU A 273 -28.08 21.76 -33.57
N ASP A 274 -26.84 22.09 -33.92
CA ASP A 274 -26.51 22.94 -35.07
C ASP A 274 -26.95 22.31 -36.40
N GLU A 275 -26.67 21.01 -36.61
CA GLU A 275 -27.14 20.24 -37.78
C GLU A 275 -28.68 20.32 -37.96
N LYS A 276 -29.42 20.26 -36.85
CA LYS A 276 -30.89 20.42 -36.88
C LYS A 276 -31.32 21.85 -37.15
N GLN A 277 -30.64 22.85 -36.61
CA GLN A 277 -30.92 24.27 -36.88
C GLN A 277 -30.65 24.62 -38.36
N GLN A 278 -29.55 24.12 -38.94
CA GLN A 278 -29.26 24.24 -40.36
C GLN A 278 -30.34 23.57 -41.23
N LEU A 279 -30.80 22.37 -40.86
CA LEU A 279 -31.87 21.67 -41.57
C LEU A 279 -33.20 22.42 -41.53
N VAL A 280 -33.59 22.96 -40.37
CA VAL A 280 -34.80 23.80 -40.22
C VAL A 280 -34.69 25.04 -41.09
N GLY A 281 -33.60 25.80 -41.01
CA GLY A 281 -33.38 27.01 -41.83
C GLY A 281 -33.32 26.74 -43.34
N HIS A 282 -33.01 25.51 -43.77
CA HIS A 282 -33.13 25.08 -45.17
C HIS A 282 -34.58 24.70 -45.55
N MET A 283 -35.35 24.09 -44.64
CA MET A 283 -36.77 23.82 -44.86
C MET A 283 -37.60 25.12 -44.91
N GLU A 284 -37.33 26.09 -44.03
CA GLU A 284 -37.97 27.41 -44.03
C GLU A 284 -37.75 28.15 -45.36
N LYS A 285 -36.50 28.16 -45.87
CA LYS A 285 -36.18 28.73 -47.19
C LYS A 285 -36.94 28.05 -48.34
N LYS A 286 -37.18 26.73 -48.26
CA LYS A 286 -38.00 26.01 -49.25
C LYS A 286 -39.49 26.34 -49.12
N LEU A 287 -40.01 26.47 -47.90
CA LEU A 287 -41.40 26.87 -47.67
C LEU A 287 -41.66 28.26 -48.26
N HIS A 288 -40.83 29.26 -47.95
CA HIS A 288 -40.96 30.61 -48.52
C HIS A 288 -40.81 30.65 -50.04
N ALA A 289 -39.98 29.78 -50.64
CA ALA A 289 -39.91 29.65 -52.10
C ALA A 289 -41.23 29.13 -52.71
N TYR A 290 -41.83 28.10 -52.11
CA TYR A 290 -43.13 27.58 -52.54
C TYR A 290 -44.28 28.56 -52.29
N GLU A 291 -44.24 29.34 -51.21
CA GLU A 291 -45.21 30.40 -50.93
C GLU A 291 -45.15 31.51 -51.99
N ALA A 292 -43.94 31.96 -52.35
CA ALA A 292 -43.72 32.95 -53.41
C ALA A 292 -44.14 32.43 -54.80
N GLU A 293 -43.84 31.17 -55.13
CA GLU A 293 -44.28 30.52 -56.37
C GLU A 293 -45.82 30.42 -56.43
N LYS A 294 -46.46 30.04 -55.32
CA LYS A 294 -47.92 30.00 -55.21
C LYS A 294 -48.53 31.39 -55.42
N GLU A 295 -48.01 32.43 -54.76
CA GLU A 295 -48.47 33.80 -54.97
C GLU A 295 -48.31 34.24 -56.44
N GLN A 296 -47.19 33.90 -57.09
CA GLN A 296 -46.99 34.18 -58.50
C GLN A 296 -48.04 33.49 -59.38
N ASN A 297 -48.35 32.22 -59.11
CA ASN A 297 -49.37 31.46 -59.82
C ASN A 297 -50.79 32.02 -59.59
N ASP A 298 -51.14 32.42 -58.37
CA ASP A 298 -52.43 33.06 -58.08
C ASP A 298 -52.56 34.44 -58.75
N ARG A 299 -51.46 35.22 -58.86
CA ARG A 299 -51.40 36.48 -59.63
C ARG A 299 -51.58 36.23 -61.12
N GLN A 300 -50.90 35.24 -61.71
CA GLN A 300 -51.04 34.87 -63.13
C GLN A 300 -52.46 34.38 -63.45
N LYS A 301 -53.04 33.54 -62.59
CA LYS A 301 -54.44 33.07 -62.69
C LYS A 301 -55.42 34.25 -62.67
N THR A 302 -55.20 35.22 -61.78
CA THR A 302 -56.01 36.45 -61.72
C THR A 302 -55.91 37.25 -63.03
N GLN A 303 -54.71 37.42 -63.59
CA GLN A 303 -54.52 38.11 -64.88
C GLN A 303 -55.22 37.38 -66.04
N LEU A 304 -55.15 36.04 -66.08
CA LEU A 304 -55.82 35.23 -67.11
C LEU A 304 -57.35 35.32 -67.01
N LEU A 305 -57.91 35.39 -65.80
CA LEU A 305 -59.35 35.60 -65.60
C LEU A 305 -59.79 36.99 -66.09
N THR A 306 -59.01 38.05 -65.82
CA THR A 306 -59.29 39.40 -66.36
C THR A 306 -59.25 39.40 -67.90
N GLN A 307 -58.23 38.80 -68.52
CA GLN A 307 -58.13 38.69 -69.98
C GLN A 307 -59.27 37.87 -70.59
N LEU A 308 -59.83 36.90 -69.87
CA LEU A 308 -60.98 36.12 -70.32
C LEU A 308 -62.27 36.95 -70.30
N ASP A 309 -62.52 37.71 -69.24
CA ASP A 309 -63.64 38.66 -69.11
C ASP A 309 -63.56 39.78 -70.16
N GLU A 310 -62.38 40.35 -70.39
CA GLU A 310 -62.15 41.32 -71.48
C GLU A 310 -62.48 40.73 -72.86
N LYS A 311 -62.06 39.49 -73.14
CA LYS A 311 -62.37 38.79 -74.39
C LYS A 311 -63.86 38.47 -74.52
N GLN A 312 -64.53 38.06 -73.43
CA GLN A 312 -65.97 37.81 -73.43
C GLN A 312 -66.76 39.11 -73.70
N LYS A 313 -66.35 40.24 -73.10
CA LYS A 313 -66.91 41.57 -73.39
C LYS A 313 -66.70 41.98 -74.85
N LEU A 314 -65.53 41.72 -75.42
CA LEU A 314 -65.24 42.00 -76.83
C LEU A 314 -66.10 41.14 -77.76
N VAL A 315 -66.26 39.84 -77.49
CA VAL A 315 -67.14 38.94 -78.25
C VAL A 315 -68.58 39.44 -78.21
N ALA A 316 -69.14 39.70 -77.03
CA ALA A 316 -70.51 40.20 -76.87
C ALA A 316 -70.75 41.58 -77.54
N HIS A 317 -69.71 42.40 -77.70
CA HIS A 317 -69.77 43.65 -78.48
C HIS A 317 -69.72 43.39 -79.99
N MET A 318 -68.91 42.44 -80.45
CA MET A 318 -68.84 42.05 -81.86
C MET A 318 -70.11 41.34 -82.34
N GLU A 319 -70.71 40.48 -81.52
CA GLU A 319 -72.02 39.84 -81.78
C GLU A 319 -73.13 40.88 -81.96
N LYS A 320 -73.17 41.90 -81.09
CA LYS A 320 -74.12 43.03 -81.23
C LYS A 320 -73.92 43.81 -82.54
N LYS A 321 -72.67 44.05 -82.97
CA LYS A 321 -72.39 44.68 -84.27
C LYS A 321 -72.77 43.80 -85.45
N LEU A 322 -72.54 42.49 -85.35
CA LEU A 322 -72.91 41.52 -86.38
C LEU A 322 -74.43 41.49 -86.57
N HIS A 323 -75.21 41.38 -85.48
CA HIS A 323 -76.67 41.43 -85.56
C HIS A 323 -77.22 42.79 -86.03
N ALA A 324 -76.55 43.90 -85.72
CA ALA A 324 -76.91 45.21 -86.27
C ALA A 324 -76.74 45.23 -87.80
N HIS A 325 -75.60 44.77 -88.32
CA HIS A 325 -75.38 44.68 -89.77
C HIS A 325 -76.26 43.63 -90.46
N GLU A 326 -76.64 42.54 -89.79
CA GLU A 326 -77.64 41.59 -90.30
C GLU A 326 -79.03 42.23 -90.43
N ALA A 327 -79.43 43.04 -89.44
CA ALA A 327 -80.69 43.79 -89.49
C ALA A 327 -80.69 44.88 -90.57
N GLU A 328 -79.60 45.67 -90.66
CA GLU A 328 -79.39 46.65 -91.75
C GLU A 328 -79.44 45.99 -93.12
N ARG A 329 -78.78 44.83 -93.28
CA ARG A 329 -78.80 44.07 -94.53
C ARG A 329 -80.21 43.56 -94.86
N GLY A 330 -80.90 42.96 -93.90
CA GLY A 330 -82.27 42.48 -94.09
C GLY A 330 -83.24 43.61 -94.46
N GLU A 331 -83.03 44.82 -93.94
CA GLU A 331 -83.81 46.00 -94.30
C GLU A 331 -83.46 46.53 -95.70
N ASN A 332 -82.18 46.56 -96.08
CA ASN A 332 -81.77 46.86 -97.47
C ASN A 332 -82.33 45.84 -98.47
N ASP A 333 -82.34 44.55 -98.14
CA ASP A 333 -82.90 43.49 -98.98
C ASP A 333 -84.44 43.63 -99.11
N ARG A 334 -85.15 44.07 -98.06
CA ARG A 334 -86.60 44.46 -98.15
C ARG A 334 -86.81 45.68 -99.05
N GLN A 335 -86.04 46.75 -98.86
CA GLN A 335 -86.16 47.96 -99.67
C GLN A 335 -85.88 47.69 -101.14
N LYS A 336 -84.90 46.82 -101.44
CA LYS A 336 -84.62 46.34 -102.78
C LYS A 336 -85.79 45.53 -103.36
N ALA A 337 -86.40 44.63 -102.57
CA ALA A 337 -87.57 43.87 -103.01
C ALA A 337 -88.78 44.78 -103.30
N GLU A 338 -89.01 45.80 -102.47
CA GLU A 338 -90.08 46.79 -102.70
C GLU A 338 -89.81 47.66 -103.93
N LEU A 339 -88.56 48.08 -104.18
CA LEU A 339 -88.19 48.80 -105.40
C LEU A 339 -88.37 47.95 -106.66
N ILE A 340 -88.09 46.64 -106.61
CA ILE A 340 -88.39 45.71 -107.70
C ILE A 340 -89.92 45.61 -107.90
N ARG A 341 -90.69 45.43 -106.82
CA ARG A 341 -92.16 45.38 -106.85
C ARG A 341 -92.76 46.63 -107.51
N GLN A 342 -92.28 47.82 -107.15
CA GLN A 342 -92.70 49.10 -107.75
C GLN A 342 -92.27 49.26 -109.21
N LEU A 343 -91.13 48.68 -109.60
CA LEU A 343 -90.68 48.66 -111.00
C LEU A 343 -91.56 47.75 -111.85
N ASP A 344 -91.91 46.56 -111.33
CA ASP A 344 -92.84 45.62 -111.97
C ASP A 344 -94.25 46.22 -112.11
N GLU A 345 -94.76 46.90 -111.07
CA GLU A 345 -96.03 47.65 -111.14
C GLU A 345 -96.02 48.72 -112.24
N LYS A 346 -94.94 49.51 -112.33
CA LYS A 346 -94.77 50.53 -113.38
C LYS A 346 -94.64 49.91 -114.77
N HIS A 347 -93.94 48.78 -114.90
CA HIS A 347 -93.79 48.07 -116.17
C HIS A 347 -95.13 47.47 -116.63
N GLN A 348 -95.88 46.83 -115.73
CA GLN A 348 -97.24 46.36 -116.02
C GLN A 348 -98.18 47.50 -116.43
N PHE A 349 -98.09 48.66 -115.78
CA PHE A 349 -98.87 49.85 -116.16
C PHE A 349 -98.47 50.40 -117.54
N ALA A 350 -97.16 50.44 -117.84
CA ALA A 350 -96.66 50.81 -119.17
C ALA A 350 -97.19 49.84 -120.25
N THR A 351 -97.09 48.53 -120.03
CA THR A 351 -97.64 47.53 -120.96
C THR A 351 -99.17 47.56 -121.09
N GLN A 352 -99.89 48.02 -120.06
CA GLN A 352 -101.33 48.31 -120.20
C GLN A 352 -101.60 49.56 -121.05
N LEU A 353 -100.76 50.59 -120.98
CA LEU A 353 -100.86 51.76 -121.86
C LEU A 353 -100.47 51.41 -123.30
N GLU A 354 -99.40 50.65 -123.51
CA GLU A 354 -98.98 50.15 -124.84
C GLU A 354 -100.09 49.33 -125.50
N ARG A 355 -100.75 48.43 -124.78
CA ARG A 355 -101.91 47.68 -125.30
C ARG A 355 -103.11 48.56 -125.62
N LYS A 356 -103.33 49.65 -124.87
CA LYS A 356 -104.39 50.63 -125.18
C LYS A 356 -104.04 51.48 -126.40
N LEU A 357 -102.78 51.87 -126.56
CA LEU A 357 -102.30 52.57 -127.75
C LEU A 357 -102.48 51.68 -128.99
N LEU A 358 -101.98 50.44 -128.97
CA LEU A 358 -102.18 49.47 -130.06
C LEU A 358 -103.67 49.20 -130.38
N ALA A 359 -104.54 49.20 -129.37
CA ALA A 359 -105.99 49.09 -129.59
C ALA A 359 -106.58 50.32 -130.28
N MET A 360 -106.20 51.53 -129.85
CA MET A 360 -106.63 52.79 -130.49
C MET A 360 -106.03 52.97 -131.90
N GLU A 361 -104.79 52.54 -132.12
CA GLU A 361 -104.15 52.47 -133.45
C GLU A 361 -104.94 51.52 -134.37
N SER A 362 -105.31 50.33 -133.89
CA SER A 362 -106.18 49.41 -134.64
C SER A 362 -107.61 49.93 -134.84
N GLU A 363 -108.12 50.78 -133.96
CA GLU A 363 -109.40 51.48 -134.18
C GLU A 363 -109.25 52.56 -135.27
N ILE A 364 -108.16 53.32 -135.27
CA ILE A 364 -107.83 54.31 -136.32
C ILE A 364 -107.65 53.62 -137.68
N ASP A 365 -106.87 52.54 -137.77
CA ASP A 365 -106.74 51.72 -138.99
C ASP A 365 -108.12 51.23 -139.51
N SER A 366 -109.07 50.98 -138.60
CA SER A 366 -110.43 50.58 -138.96
C SER A 366 -111.29 51.75 -139.45
N PHE A 367 -111.06 52.97 -138.93
CA PHE A 367 -111.67 54.20 -139.44
C PHE A 367 -111.10 54.56 -140.82
N ASP A 368 -109.79 54.47 -141.03
CA ASP A 368 -109.13 54.69 -142.33
C ASP A 368 -109.67 53.70 -143.38
N GLN A 369 -109.83 52.42 -143.03
CA GLN A 369 -110.49 51.41 -143.89
C GLN A 369 -111.99 51.65 -144.12
N VAL A 370 -112.66 52.47 -143.29
CA VAL A 370 -114.05 52.90 -143.51
C VAL A 370 -114.07 54.16 -144.37
N GLU A 371 -113.14 55.09 -144.21
CA GLU A 371 -112.97 56.25 -145.09
C GLU A 371 -112.58 55.83 -146.51
N GLU A 372 -111.62 54.91 -146.69
CA GLU A 372 -111.27 54.35 -148.01
C GLU A 372 -112.48 53.68 -148.68
N ARG A 373 -113.31 52.97 -147.91
CA ARG A 373 -114.57 52.39 -148.41
C ARG A 373 -115.59 53.47 -148.77
N MET A 374 -115.78 54.49 -147.95
CA MET A 374 -116.67 55.61 -148.26
C MET A 374 -116.19 56.40 -149.49
N LEU A 375 -114.90 56.62 -149.65
CA LEU A 375 -114.31 57.24 -150.84
C LEU A 375 -114.54 56.38 -152.08
N THR A 376 -114.38 55.06 -151.97
CA THR A 376 -114.64 54.11 -153.05
C THR A 376 -116.11 54.08 -153.45
N GLU A 377 -117.05 54.06 -152.49
CA GLU A 377 -118.49 54.12 -152.76
C GLU A 377 -118.92 55.49 -153.31
N ASN A 378 -118.36 56.59 -152.80
CA ASN A 378 -118.62 57.94 -153.31
C ASN A 378 -118.13 58.09 -154.76
N PHE A 379 -116.93 57.62 -155.08
CA PHE A 379 -116.43 57.58 -156.47
C PHE A 379 -117.34 56.74 -157.39
N LYS A 380 -117.84 55.61 -156.89
CA LYS A 380 -118.80 54.75 -157.60
C LYS A 380 -120.16 55.43 -157.81
N LEU A 381 -120.65 56.18 -156.82
CA LEU A 381 -121.87 57.01 -156.92
C LEU A 381 -121.67 58.19 -157.87
N GLN A 382 -120.49 58.82 -157.89
CA GLN A 382 -120.16 59.88 -158.86
C GLN A 382 -120.13 59.34 -160.30
N LYS A 383 -119.58 58.13 -160.50
CA LYS A 383 -119.61 57.43 -161.80
C LYS A 383 -121.04 57.17 -162.28
N GLU A 384 -121.92 56.66 -161.42
CA GLU A 384 -123.34 56.43 -161.78
C GLU A 384 -124.13 57.75 -161.93
N LEU A 385 -123.84 58.78 -161.13
CA LEU A 385 -124.41 60.12 -161.30
C LEU A 385 -124.03 60.72 -162.66
N LEU A 386 -122.78 60.54 -163.11
CA LEU A 386 -122.36 61.01 -164.44
C LEU A 386 -122.98 60.22 -165.58
N LYS A 387 -123.07 58.88 -165.47
CA LYS A 387 -123.87 58.07 -166.41
C LYS A 387 -125.29 58.62 -166.53
N LEU A 388 -125.93 58.98 -165.41
CA LEU A 388 -127.26 59.61 -165.40
C LEU A 388 -127.26 61.00 -166.08
N LYS A 389 -126.34 61.91 -165.71
CA LYS A 389 -126.23 63.26 -166.29
C LYS A 389 -126.12 63.22 -167.83
N VAL A 390 -125.29 62.33 -168.36
CA VAL A 390 -125.11 62.15 -169.82
C VAL A 390 -126.37 61.57 -170.45
N ARG A 391 -126.95 60.53 -169.86
CA ARG A 391 -128.14 59.84 -170.40
C ARG A 391 -129.40 60.71 -170.46
N PHE A 392 -129.51 61.70 -169.56
CA PHE A 392 -130.55 62.73 -169.60
C PHE A 392 -130.17 64.00 -170.41
N GLY A 393 -129.03 64.01 -171.10
CA GLY A 393 -128.60 65.10 -171.98
C GLY A 393 -128.20 66.40 -171.26
N LEU A 394 -127.96 66.35 -169.94
CA LEU A 394 -127.63 67.53 -169.12
C LEU A 394 -126.19 68.02 -169.32
N ILE A 395 -125.30 67.15 -169.81
CA ILE A 395 -123.95 67.46 -170.30
C ILE A 395 -123.63 66.56 -171.48
N SER A 396 -122.83 67.08 -172.42
CA SER A 396 -122.22 66.27 -173.47
C SER A 396 -121.22 65.27 -172.90
N VAL A 397 -121.01 64.17 -173.61
CA VAL A 397 -120.03 63.12 -173.29
C VAL A 397 -118.63 63.74 -173.03
N ASP A 398 -118.21 64.70 -173.86
CA ASP A 398 -116.92 65.40 -173.72
C ASP A 398 -116.78 66.26 -172.45
N ASN A 399 -117.89 66.77 -171.91
CA ASN A 399 -117.88 67.51 -170.65
C ASN A 399 -117.94 66.55 -169.44
N ALA A 400 -118.62 65.41 -169.56
CA ALA A 400 -118.61 64.38 -168.53
C ALA A 400 -117.19 63.84 -168.28
N PHE A 401 -116.39 63.64 -169.34
CA PHE A 401 -114.98 63.25 -169.19
C PHE A 401 -114.11 64.28 -168.43
N LYS A 402 -114.53 65.55 -168.32
CA LYS A 402 -113.83 66.57 -167.52
C LYS A 402 -114.25 66.59 -166.05
N GLU A 403 -115.51 66.28 -165.73
CA GLU A 403 -115.96 66.24 -164.33
C GLU A 403 -115.42 65.02 -163.57
N LEU A 404 -115.21 63.87 -164.25
CA LEU A 404 -114.78 62.62 -163.59
C LEU A 404 -113.26 62.50 -163.34
N GLY A 405 -112.43 63.36 -163.94
CA GLY A 405 -110.99 63.48 -163.67
C GLY A 405 -110.07 62.29 -164.01
N CYS A 406 -110.61 61.08 -164.22
CA CYS A 406 -109.84 59.84 -164.31
C CYS A 406 -109.89 59.19 -165.71
N CYS A 407 -108.73 58.82 -166.25
CA CYS A 407 -108.56 58.23 -167.58
C CYS A 407 -108.88 56.72 -167.66
N ASP A 408 -109.88 56.25 -166.91
CA ASP A 408 -110.18 54.82 -166.80
C ASP A 408 -110.96 54.28 -168.02
N LYS A 409 -110.41 53.26 -168.68
CA LYS A 409 -110.89 52.76 -169.97
C LYS A 409 -112.22 52.04 -169.89
N GLU A 410 -112.52 51.33 -168.80
CA GLU A 410 -113.81 50.63 -168.66
C GLU A 410 -114.95 51.64 -168.48
N VAL A 411 -114.70 52.74 -167.75
CA VAL A 411 -115.64 53.85 -167.59
C VAL A 411 -115.95 54.51 -168.94
N MET A 412 -114.95 54.68 -169.81
CA MET A 412 -115.12 55.30 -171.13
C MET A 412 -116.01 54.47 -172.09
N GLU A 413 -115.95 53.15 -172.06
CA GLU A 413 -116.80 52.30 -172.92
C GLU A 413 -118.21 52.06 -172.35
N GLU A 414 -118.38 51.98 -171.02
CA GLU A 414 -119.71 51.94 -170.40
C GLU A 414 -120.54 53.21 -170.71
N ILE A 415 -119.92 54.40 -170.65
CA ILE A 415 -120.64 55.66 -170.94
C ILE A 415 -121.02 55.76 -172.42
N LYS A 416 -120.17 55.29 -173.35
CA LYS A 416 -120.52 55.22 -174.78
C LYS A 416 -121.69 54.29 -175.06
N THR A 417 -121.66 53.07 -174.50
CA THR A 417 -122.70 52.06 -174.74
C THR A 417 -124.03 52.42 -174.09
N ALA A 418 -124.05 53.23 -173.03
CA ALA A 418 -125.28 53.76 -172.43
C ALA A 418 -125.97 54.88 -173.23
N CYS A 419 -125.34 55.38 -174.31
CA CYS A 419 -125.77 56.49 -175.16
C CYS A 419 -126.08 56.07 -176.62
N GLN A 420 -126.19 54.77 -176.88
CA GLN A 420 -126.74 54.18 -178.11
C GLN A 420 -128.12 53.57 -177.81
#